data_AF-A0A7X0SFG1-F1
#
_entry.id   AF-A0A7X0SFG1-F1
#
_cell.length_a   1.000
_cell.length_b   1.000
_cell.length_c   1.000
_cell.angle_alpha   90.00
_cell.angle_beta   90.00
_cell.angle_gamma   90.00
#
_symmetry.space_group_name_H-M   'P 1'
#
loop_
_entity.id
_entity.type
_entity.pdbx_description
1 polymer ?
#
loop_
_entity_poly.entity_id
_entity_poly.type
_entity_poly.pdbx_seq_one_letter_code
_entity_poly.pdbx_strand_id
1 'polypeptide(L)'
;MMNKKEGSAVVEATVIFSITMILILVIFTITIGIVQNQSEMVSDDLLSSELAAYKHINKKELGASQNIDIVIINEHKNAFDTFKEYLKVNLGLNELFVAANEHNFIKGKVDILLFKIYNVKGNDIEIITYTSDSVTIKSEPNGLGKIETPKGNVVMNTTIYSEIGFYIKPMLLNKKYVKRNQETDIVTK
;
A
#
# COMPACT_ATOMS: atom_id res chain seq x y z
N MET A 1 56.39 -9.93 43.61
CA MET A 1 56.09 -10.21 42.18
C MET A 1 54.59 -10.18 42.01
N MET A 2 54.03 -9.05 41.59
CA MET A 2 52.58 -8.87 41.41
C MET A 2 52.30 -8.92 39.90
N ASN A 3 51.73 -10.03 39.45
CA ASN A 3 51.55 -10.32 38.02
C ASN A 3 50.37 -9.52 37.44
N LYS A 4 50.71 -8.73 36.43
CA LYS A 4 49.88 -7.94 35.51
C LYS A 4 48.71 -8.78 34.95
N LYS A 5 47.50 -8.64 35.52
CA LYS A 5 46.26 -9.29 35.03
C LYS A 5 45.18 -8.30 34.56
N GLU A 6 45.27 -7.02 34.92
CA GLU A 6 44.23 -6.04 34.64
C GLU A 6 44.12 -5.68 33.14
N GLY A 7 45.24 -5.67 32.41
CA GLY A 7 45.23 -5.37 30.97
C GLY A 7 44.58 -6.44 30.09
N SER A 8 44.61 -7.72 30.49
CA SER A 8 43.98 -8.83 29.74
C SER A 8 42.46 -8.75 29.81
N ALA A 9 41.92 -8.52 31.01
CA ALA A 9 40.48 -8.46 31.25
C ALA A 9 39.82 -7.27 30.52
N VAL A 10 40.49 -6.12 30.44
CA VAL A 10 39.99 -4.95 29.70
C VAL A 10 39.96 -5.23 28.19
N VAL A 11 40.99 -5.88 27.65
CA VAL A 11 41.04 -6.26 26.23
C VAL A 11 39.95 -7.29 25.90
N GLU A 12 39.81 -8.32 26.72
CA GLU A 12 38.76 -9.35 26.57
C GLU A 12 37.35 -8.74 26.62
N ALA A 13 37.07 -7.87 27.61
CA ALA A 13 35.79 -7.18 27.72
C ALA A 13 35.51 -6.27 26.52
N THR A 14 36.52 -5.55 26.03
CA THR A 14 36.41 -4.67 24.84
C THR A 14 36.11 -5.48 23.57
N VAL A 15 36.75 -6.64 23.41
CA VAL A 15 36.50 -7.54 22.26
C VAL A 15 35.08 -8.09 22.31
N ILE A 16 34.62 -8.57 23.47
CA ILE A 16 33.24 -9.08 23.63
C ILE A 16 32.23 -7.96 23.32
N PHE A 17 32.42 -6.76 23.89
CA PHE A 17 31.55 -5.62 23.63
C PHE A 17 31.51 -5.27 22.14
N SER A 18 32.67 -5.26 21.47
CA SER A 18 32.76 -4.96 20.04
C SER A 18 32.02 -6.01 19.20
N ILE A 19 32.17 -7.31 19.52
CA ILE A 19 31.44 -8.39 18.85
C ILE A 19 29.93 -8.24 19.07
N THR A 20 29.49 -8.00 20.31
CA THR A 20 28.06 -7.78 20.60
C THR A 20 27.49 -6.58 19.84
N MET A 21 28.24 -5.48 19.78
CA MET A 21 27.84 -4.29 19.04
C MET A 21 27.69 -4.56 17.55
N ILE A 22 28.65 -5.29 16.95
CA ILE A 22 28.57 -5.74 15.55
C ILE A 22 27.34 -6.63 15.33
N LEU A 23 27.07 -7.59 16.22
CA LEU A 23 25.90 -8.47 16.12
C LEU A 23 24.58 -7.68 16.13
N ILE A 24 24.47 -6.67 16.99
CA ILE A 24 23.29 -5.79 17.04
C ILE A 24 23.11 -5.04 15.72
N LEU A 25 24.19 -4.48 15.17
CA LEU A 25 24.14 -3.77 13.88
C LEU A 25 23.76 -4.68 12.72
N VAL A 26 24.25 -5.92 12.71
CA VAL A 26 23.90 -6.92 11.70
C VAL A 26 22.41 -7.25 11.78
N ILE A 27 21.88 -7.54 12.97
CA ILE A 27 20.45 -7.84 13.17
C ILE A 27 19.58 -6.64 12.76
N PHE A 28 20.02 -5.42 13.10
CA PHE A 28 19.32 -4.20 12.73
C PHE A 28 19.23 -4.02 11.21
N THR A 29 20.34 -4.23 10.50
CA THR A 29 20.41 -4.13 9.04
C THR A 29 19.53 -5.18 8.36
N ILE A 30 19.56 -6.43 8.83
CA ILE A 30 18.68 -7.49 8.35
C ILE A 30 17.21 -7.12 8.57
N THR A 31 16.87 -6.58 9.75
CA THR A 31 15.51 -6.18 10.08
C THR A 31 15.01 -5.08 9.14
N ILE A 32 15.84 -4.07 8.82
CA ILE A 32 15.49 -3.02 7.87
C ILE A 32 15.23 -3.62 6.48
N GLY A 33 16.12 -4.48 6.00
CA GLY A 33 15.97 -5.11 4.68
C GLY A 33 14.69 -5.93 4.56
N ILE A 34 14.34 -6.70 5.60
CA ILE A 34 13.07 -7.45 5.65
C ILE A 34 11.87 -6.50 5.61
N VAL A 35 11.89 -5.43 6.42
CA VAL A 35 10.76 -4.47 6.48
C VAL A 35 10.59 -3.74 5.14
N GLN A 36 11.68 -3.39 4.45
CA GLN A 36 11.63 -2.75 3.14
C GLN A 36 11.06 -3.68 2.08
N ASN A 37 11.60 -4.88 1.95
CA ASN A 37 11.12 -5.87 0.97
C ASN A 37 9.63 -6.21 1.18
N GLN A 38 9.22 -6.45 2.43
CA GLN A 38 7.81 -6.70 2.74
C GLN A 38 6.92 -5.49 2.48
N SER A 39 7.43 -4.27 2.66
CA SER A 39 6.72 -3.06 2.31
C SER A 39 6.51 -2.91 0.80
N GLU A 40 7.49 -3.33 -0.01
CA GLU A 40 7.39 -3.37 -1.48
C GLU A 40 6.38 -4.42 -1.91
N MET A 41 6.42 -5.63 -1.35
CA MET A 41 5.43 -6.68 -1.61
C MET A 41 4.00 -6.21 -1.32
N VAL A 42 3.75 -5.59 -0.16
CA VAL A 42 2.42 -5.03 0.16
C VAL A 42 2.00 -3.94 -0.82
N SER A 43 2.96 -3.15 -1.31
CA SER A 43 2.71 -2.13 -2.32
C SER A 43 2.29 -2.74 -3.66
N ASP A 44 2.99 -3.77 -4.12
CA ASP A 44 2.72 -4.47 -5.38
C ASP A 44 1.40 -5.25 -5.31
N ASP A 45 1.10 -5.86 -4.17
CA ASP A 45 -0.17 -6.55 -3.90
C ASP A 45 -1.35 -5.56 -3.89
N LEU A 46 -1.16 -4.38 -3.29
CA LEU A 46 -2.14 -3.29 -3.29
C LEU A 46 -2.38 -2.78 -4.73
N LEU A 47 -1.30 -2.51 -5.46
CA LEU A 47 -1.34 -2.10 -6.87
C LEU A 47 -2.09 -3.11 -7.73
N SER A 48 -1.77 -4.40 -7.58
CA SER A 48 -2.43 -5.49 -8.30
C SER A 48 -3.93 -5.58 -7.98
N SER A 49 -4.31 -5.25 -6.73
CA SER A 49 -5.70 -5.20 -6.29
C SER A 49 -6.46 -4.02 -6.92
N GLU A 50 -5.81 -2.85 -7.05
CA GLU A 50 -6.37 -1.70 -7.79
C GLU A 50 -6.56 -2.04 -9.26
N LEU A 51 -5.57 -2.68 -9.90
CA LEU A 51 -5.66 -3.13 -11.29
C LEU A 51 -6.83 -4.08 -11.53
N ALA A 52 -7.14 -4.95 -10.58
CA ALA A 52 -8.30 -5.83 -10.66
C ALA A 52 -9.64 -5.07 -10.67
N ALA A 53 -9.73 -3.92 -10.00
CA ALA A 53 -10.95 -3.10 -9.96
C ALA A 53 -11.32 -2.53 -11.33
N TYR A 54 -10.33 -2.30 -12.20
CA TYR A 54 -10.53 -1.88 -13.60
C TYR A 54 -11.22 -2.93 -14.48
N LYS A 55 -11.42 -4.17 -14.01
CA LYS A 55 -12.27 -5.15 -14.70
C LYS A 55 -13.68 -4.62 -14.99
N HIS A 56 -14.14 -3.64 -14.20
CA HIS A 56 -15.46 -3.03 -14.27
C HIS A 56 -15.52 -1.74 -15.09
N ILE A 57 -14.55 -1.55 -15.99
CA ILE A 57 -14.62 -0.49 -17.02
C ILE A 57 -15.86 -0.70 -17.89
N ASN A 58 -16.54 0.39 -18.21
CA ASN A 58 -17.66 0.39 -19.12
C ASN A 58 -17.22 0.09 -20.56
N LYS A 59 -17.31 -1.17 -20.96
CA LYS A 59 -16.99 -1.64 -22.31
C LYS A 59 -17.80 -0.95 -23.41
N LYS A 60 -19.03 -0.50 -23.12
CA LYS A 60 -19.87 0.19 -24.11
C LYS A 60 -19.35 1.60 -24.38
N GLU A 61 -19.00 2.35 -23.34
CA GLU A 61 -18.39 3.68 -23.50
C GLU A 61 -17.00 3.57 -24.13
N LEU A 62 -16.21 2.57 -23.72
CA LEU A 62 -14.91 2.28 -24.31
C LEU A 62 -15.02 1.95 -25.81
N GLY A 63 -15.97 1.10 -26.20
CA GLY A 63 -16.16 0.68 -27.59
C GLY A 63 -16.91 1.69 -28.47
N ALA A 64 -17.65 2.63 -27.88
CA ALA A 64 -18.32 3.71 -28.59
C ALA A 64 -17.42 4.93 -28.80
N SER A 65 -16.35 5.07 -28.00
CA SER A 65 -15.35 6.12 -28.17
C SER A 65 -14.50 5.82 -29.42
N GLN A 66 -14.40 6.79 -30.32
CA GLN A 66 -13.61 6.63 -31.57
C GLN A 66 -12.10 6.52 -31.30
N ASN A 67 -11.67 6.96 -30.12
CA ASN A 67 -10.35 6.76 -29.54
C ASN A 67 -10.51 6.07 -28.17
N ILE A 68 -9.52 5.35 -27.67
CA ILE A 68 -9.58 4.65 -26.37
C ILE A 68 -9.52 5.66 -25.18
N ASP A 69 -9.81 6.94 -25.42
CA ASP A 69 -9.60 8.06 -24.50
C ASP A 69 -10.64 8.11 -23.35
N ILE A 70 -11.71 7.30 -23.41
CA ILE A 70 -12.79 7.29 -22.43
C ILE A 70 -12.82 5.95 -21.71
N VAL A 71 -12.13 5.90 -20.57
CA VAL A 71 -12.16 4.78 -19.63
C VAL A 71 -12.98 5.20 -18.42
N ILE A 72 -14.17 4.64 -18.22
CA ILE A 72 -15.03 5.02 -17.09
C ILE A 72 -15.42 3.75 -16.31
N ILE A 73 -15.34 3.81 -14.99
CA ILE A 73 -15.79 2.76 -14.08
C ILE A 73 -17.18 3.14 -13.55
N ASN A 74 -18.23 2.64 -14.19
CA ASN A 74 -19.62 2.93 -13.80
C ASN A 74 -20.11 2.03 -12.66
N GLU A 75 -19.66 0.78 -12.62
CA GLU A 75 -20.02 -0.15 -11.54
C GLU A 75 -19.06 0.02 -10.35
N HIS A 76 -18.96 1.24 -9.81
CA HIS A 76 -18.01 1.61 -8.77
C HIS A 76 -18.10 0.71 -7.52
N LYS A 77 -19.31 0.22 -7.18
CA LYS A 77 -19.50 -0.76 -6.10
C LYS A 77 -18.88 -2.12 -6.42
N ASN A 78 -19.10 -2.64 -7.63
CA ASN A 78 -18.51 -3.91 -8.05
C ASN A 78 -16.98 -3.80 -8.16
N ALA A 79 -16.48 -2.65 -8.62
CA ALA A 79 -15.06 -2.33 -8.63
C ALA A 79 -14.46 -2.37 -7.20
N PHE A 80 -15.11 -1.76 -6.23
CA PHE A 80 -14.69 -1.81 -4.84
C PHE A 80 -14.79 -3.23 -4.22
N ASP A 81 -15.83 -3.98 -4.56
CA ASP A 81 -15.99 -5.36 -4.10
C ASP A 81 -14.90 -6.29 -4.68
N THR A 82 -14.56 -6.13 -5.97
CA THR A 82 -13.42 -6.82 -6.59
C THR A 82 -12.08 -6.39 -6.01
N PHE A 83 -11.87 -5.09 -5.76
CA PHE A 83 -10.68 -4.62 -5.04
C PHE A 83 -10.51 -5.33 -3.70
N LYS A 84 -11.57 -5.40 -2.88
CA LYS A 84 -11.55 -6.09 -1.59
C LYS A 84 -11.23 -7.58 -1.72
N GLU A 85 -11.81 -8.26 -2.71
CA GLU A 85 -11.56 -9.67 -2.96
C GLU A 85 -10.08 -9.93 -3.28
N TYR A 86 -9.53 -9.20 -4.24
CA TYR A 86 -8.13 -9.34 -4.63
C TYR A 86 -7.17 -8.87 -3.54
N LEU A 87 -7.52 -7.84 -2.77
CA LEU A 87 -6.73 -7.40 -1.63
C LEU A 87 -6.60 -8.50 -0.58
N LYS A 88 -7.68 -9.24 -0.30
CA LYS A 88 -7.62 -10.40 0.61
C LYS A 88 -6.70 -11.49 0.07
N VAL A 89 -6.83 -11.83 -1.22
CA VAL A 89 -6.04 -12.90 -1.84
C VAL A 89 -4.56 -12.53 -1.89
N ASN A 90 -4.23 -11.34 -2.40
CA ASN A 90 -2.85 -10.91 -2.63
C ASN A 90 -2.09 -10.76 -1.30
N LEU A 91 -2.71 -10.13 -0.29
CA LEU A 91 -2.08 -9.95 1.02
C LEU A 91 -2.18 -11.19 1.93
N GLY A 92 -2.78 -12.30 1.47
CA GLY A 92 -2.96 -13.52 2.25
C GLY A 92 -3.82 -13.31 3.51
N LEU A 93 -4.94 -12.60 3.37
CA LEU A 93 -5.89 -12.28 4.44
C LEU A 93 -7.10 -13.22 4.40
N ASN A 94 -7.74 -13.38 5.54
CA ASN A 94 -9.03 -14.04 5.66
C ASN A 94 -10.20 -13.07 5.38
N GLU A 95 -11.43 -13.57 5.50
CA GLU A 95 -12.66 -12.80 5.29
C GLU A 95 -12.84 -11.59 6.24
N LEU A 96 -12.15 -11.59 7.38
CA LEU A 96 -12.17 -10.48 8.34
C LEU A 96 -11.03 -9.47 8.10
N PHE A 97 -10.31 -9.59 6.98
CA PHE A 97 -9.11 -8.81 6.65
C PHE A 97 -7.96 -9.00 7.66
N VAL A 98 -7.93 -10.14 8.34
CA VAL A 98 -6.81 -10.49 9.23
C VAL A 98 -5.89 -11.45 8.49
N ALA A 99 -4.57 -11.29 8.66
CA ALA A 99 -3.59 -12.21 8.10
C ALA A 99 -3.95 -13.67 8.42
N ALA A 100 -4.03 -14.51 7.39
CA ALA A 100 -4.44 -15.91 7.54
C ALA A 100 -3.35 -16.78 8.22
N ASN A 101 -2.10 -16.31 8.20
CA ASN A 101 -0.95 -17.01 8.77
C ASN A 101 -0.17 -16.11 9.75
N GLU A 102 0.23 -16.65 10.88
CA GLU A 102 1.07 -15.97 11.88
C GLU A 102 2.44 -15.53 11.34
N HIS A 103 2.93 -16.16 10.27
CA HIS A 103 4.18 -15.78 9.60
C HIS A 103 4.05 -14.58 8.66
N ASN A 104 2.83 -14.10 8.38
CA ASN A 104 2.62 -12.92 7.53
C ASN A 104 3.26 -11.67 8.15
N PHE A 105 3.82 -10.79 7.33
CA PHE A 105 4.37 -9.50 7.76
C PHE A 105 3.32 -8.62 8.46
N ILE A 106 2.08 -8.69 8.00
CA ILE A 106 0.92 -8.01 8.57
C ILE A 106 0.50 -8.70 9.88
N LYS A 107 0.43 -7.92 10.96
CA LYS A 107 0.13 -8.36 12.32
C LYS A 107 -1.18 -7.77 12.84
N GLY A 108 -2.30 -8.17 12.26
CA GLY A 108 -3.62 -7.80 12.71
C GLY A 108 -4.58 -7.62 11.55
N LYS A 109 -5.64 -6.86 11.78
CA LYS A 109 -6.60 -6.49 10.74
C LYS A 109 -5.99 -5.43 9.81
N VAL A 110 -6.24 -5.58 8.52
CA VAL A 110 -6.04 -4.57 7.50
C VAL A 110 -7.31 -3.73 7.38
N ASP A 111 -7.16 -2.43 7.54
CA ASP A 111 -8.23 -1.47 7.38
C ASP A 111 -8.08 -0.79 6.02
N ILE A 112 -9.14 -0.79 5.21
CA ILE A 112 -9.20 0.03 4.00
C ILE A 112 -9.61 1.44 4.45
N LEU A 113 -8.64 2.35 4.50
CA LEU A 113 -8.83 3.71 4.99
C LEU A 113 -9.46 4.59 3.91
N LEU A 114 -9.05 4.40 2.66
CA LEU A 114 -9.54 5.16 1.53
C LEU A 114 -9.49 4.31 0.26
N PHE A 115 -10.54 4.38 -0.54
CA PHE A 115 -10.52 3.90 -1.92
C PHE A 115 -11.28 4.91 -2.78
N LYS A 116 -10.59 5.51 -3.75
CA LYS A 116 -11.13 6.56 -4.61
C LYS A 116 -11.06 6.14 -6.06
N ILE A 117 -12.13 6.39 -6.79
CA ILE A 117 -12.17 6.30 -8.25
C ILE A 117 -12.36 7.73 -8.76
N TYR A 118 -11.47 8.16 -9.64
CA TYR A 118 -11.58 9.39 -10.41
C TYR A 118 -11.94 8.99 -11.82
N ASN A 119 -13.21 9.13 -12.21
CA ASN A 119 -13.65 8.92 -13.58
C ASN A 119 -13.50 10.24 -14.35
N VAL A 120 -12.70 10.22 -15.42
CA VAL A 120 -12.53 11.37 -16.31
C VAL A 120 -13.48 11.25 -17.50
N LYS A 121 -14.33 12.26 -17.71
CA LYS A 121 -15.26 12.33 -18.84
C LYS A 121 -15.14 13.68 -19.53
N GLY A 122 -14.35 13.74 -20.59
CA GLY A 122 -13.99 15.01 -21.22
C GLY A 122 -13.20 15.87 -20.23
N ASN A 123 -13.72 17.06 -19.89
CA ASN A 123 -13.07 17.96 -18.95
C ASN A 123 -13.56 17.80 -17.49
N ASP A 124 -14.59 16.99 -17.27
CA ASP A 124 -15.23 16.82 -15.98
C ASP A 124 -14.68 15.57 -15.26
N ILE A 125 -14.64 15.62 -13.94
CA ILE A 125 -14.18 14.51 -13.10
C ILE A 125 -15.30 14.11 -12.15
N GLU A 126 -15.65 12.83 -12.13
CA GLU A 126 -16.46 12.24 -11.07
C GLU A 126 -15.55 11.50 -10.08
N ILE A 127 -15.68 11.83 -8.81
CA ILE A 127 -14.89 11.28 -7.71
C ILE A 127 -15.80 10.45 -6.83
N ILE A 128 -15.63 9.13 -6.86
CA ILE A 128 -16.26 8.22 -5.91
C ILE A 128 -15.27 7.94 -4.80
N THR A 129 -15.63 8.20 -3.55
CA THR A 129 -14.78 7.96 -2.39
C THR A 129 -15.45 6.96 -1.44
N TYR A 130 -14.79 5.84 -1.22
CA TYR A 130 -15.07 4.86 -0.19
C TYR A 130 -14.17 5.11 1.02
N THR A 131 -14.79 5.15 2.20
CA THR A 131 -14.13 5.19 3.51
C THR A 131 -14.60 3.99 4.33
N SER A 132 -14.08 3.84 5.55
CA SER A 132 -14.55 2.82 6.50
C SER A 132 -16.06 2.86 6.73
N ASP A 133 -16.68 4.05 6.70
CA ASP A 133 -18.03 4.26 7.20
C ASP A 133 -19.01 4.77 6.13
N SER A 134 -18.51 5.24 4.99
CA SER A 134 -19.35 5.91 3.99
C SER A 134 -18.83 5.81 2.57
N VAL A 135 -19.76 6.02 1.63
CA VAL A 135 -19.48 6.23 0.20
C VAL A 135 -19.97 7.62 -0.16
N THR A 136 -19.14 8.41 -0.83
CA THR A 136 -19.51 9.73 -1.35
C THR A 136 -19.21 9.80 -2.83
N ILE A 137 -20.06 10.50 -3.59
CA ILE A 137 -19.89 10.75 -5.02
C ILE A 137 -19.92 12.26 -5.21
N LYS A 138 -18.88 12.79 -5.84
CA LYS A 138 -18.74 14.22 -6.13
C LYS A 138 -18.43 14.40 -7.61
N SER A 139 -19.09 15.35 -8.26
CA SER A 139 -18.74 15.75 -9.63
C SER A 139 -18.05 17.11 -9.60
N GLU A 140 -16.94 17.22 -10.32
CA GLU A 140 -16.11 18.41 -10.48
C GLU A 140 -16.12 18.84 -11.95
N PRO A 141 -16.98 19.80 -12.33
CA PRO A 141 -17.02 20.33 -13.68
C PRO A 141 -15.71 21.06 -14.01
N ASN A 142 -15.14 20.81 -15.19
CA ASN A 142 -13.85 21.34 -15.63
C ASN A 142 -12.69 21.05 -14.65
N GLY A 143 -12.72 19.88 -14.01
CA GLY A 143 -11.73 19.42 -13.03
C GLY A 143 -10.45 18.82 -13.64
N LEU A 144 -10.45 18.45 -14.92
CA LEU A 144 -9.27 17.91 -15.60
C LEU A 144 -8.06 18.84 -15.46
N GLY A 145 -6.92 18.29 -15.04
CA GLY A 145 -5.70 19.07 -14.86
C GLY A 145 -5.69 19.98 -13.62
N LYS A 146 -6.72 19.95 -12.78
CA LYS A 146 -6.85 20.78 -11.56
C LYS A 146 -7.05 19.97 -10.29
N ILE A 147 -7.64 18.78 -10.41
CA ILE A 147 -7.85 17.89 -9.28
C ILE A 147 -6.59 17.05 -9.07
N GLU A 148 -6.14 16.95 -7.81
CA GLU A 148 -5.01 16.13 -7.42
C GLU A 148 -5.48 14.92 -6.59
N THR A 149 -4.82 13.78 -6.78
CA THR A 149 -4.95 12.63 -5.88
C THR A 149 -4.37 12.99 -4.50
N PRO A 150 -4.71 12.24 -3.42
CA PRO A 150 -4.06 12.43 -2.12
C PRO A 150 -2.54 12.25 -2.13
N LYS A 151 -2.00 11.63 -3.18
CA LYS A 151 -0.56 11.48 -3.43
C LYS A 151 0.08 12.72 -4.05
N GLY A 152 -0.73 13.70 -4.48
CA GLY A 152 -0.30 14.95 -5.11
C GLY A 152 -0.19 14.88 -6.64
N ASN A 153 -0.70 13.82 -7.27
CA ASN A 153 -0.64 13.67 -8.73
C ASN A 153 -1.89 14.24 -9.38
N VAL A 154 -1.69 15.02 -10.44
CA VAL A 154 -2.78 15.67 -11.17
C VAL A 154 -3.56 14.61 -11.96
N VAL A 155 -4.88 14.61 -11.76
CA VAL A 155 -5.79 13.68 -12.44
C VAL A 155 -5.96 14.14 -13.89
N MET A 156 -5.35 13.38 -14.80
CA MET A 156 -5.48 13.53 -16.25
C MET A 156 -6.29 12.41 -16.88
N ASN A 157 -6.27 11.23 -16.27
CA ASN A 157 -6.95 10.03 -16.77
C ASN A 157 -7.77 9.41 -15.64
N THR A 158 -8.62 8.45 -16.00
CA THR A 158 -9.32 7.68 -14.99
C THR A 158 -8.34 6.94 -14.10
N THR A 159 -8.44 7.22 -12.79
CA THR A 159 -7.45 6.88 -11.78
C THR A 159 -8.12 6.21 -10.61
N ILE A 160 -7.50 5.19 -10.05
CA ILE A 160 -7.87 4.59 -8.76
C ILE A 160 -6.78 4.95 -7.77
N TYR A 161 -7.17 5.39 -6.57
CA TYR A 161 -6.28 5.58 -5.43
C TYR A 161 -6.77 4.71 -4.29
N SER A 162 -5.87 4.00 -3.61
CA SER A 162 -6.22 3.27 -2.39
C SER A 162 -5.24 3.57 -1.26
N GLU A 163 -5.74 3.49 -0.03
CA GLU A 163 -4.96 3.59 1.19
C GLU A 163 -5.44 2.53 2.18
N ILE A 164 -4.49 1.73 2.66
CA ILE A 164 -4.71 0.72 3.69
C ILE A 164 -3.86 1.03 4.92
N GLY A 165 -4.33 0.59 6.08
CA GLY A 165 -3.61 0.66 7.34
C GLY A 165 -3.58 -0.69 8.03
N PHE A 166 -2.44 -1.01 8.65
CA PHE A 166 -2.25 -2.28 9.33
C PHE A 166 -1.11 -2.21 10.34
N TYR A 167 -1.07 -3.20 11.24
CA TYR A 167 0.01 -3.33 12.22
C TYR A 167 1.13 -4.21 11.68
N ILE A 168 2.37 -3.87 12.00
CA ILE A 168 3.56 -4.71 11.78
C ILE A 168 4.27 -4.95 13.12
N LYS A 169 5.03 -6.04 13.23
CA LYS A 169 5.91 -6.30 14.39
C LYS A 169 7.33 -6.57 13.90
N PRO A 170 8.19 -5.54 13.81
CA PRO A 170 9.60 -5.73 13.52
C PRO A 170 10.27 -6.55 14.64
N MET A 171 11.33 -7.28 14.31
CA MET A 171 11.95 -8.30 15.18
C MET A 171 12.35 -7.79 16.58
N LEU A 172 12.79 -6.53 16.68
CA LEU A 172 13.28 -5.92 17.92
C LEU A 172 12.40 -4.76 18.42
N LEU A 173 11.25 -4.50 17.79
CA LEU A 173 10.40 -3.36 18.10
C LEU A 173 8.99 -3.78 18.49
N ASN A 174 8.31 -2.88 19.18
CA ASN A 174 6.89 -3.02 19.47
C ASN A 174 6.06 -3.01 18.18
N LYS A 175 4.84 -3.55 18.28
CA LYS A 175 3.87 -3.44 17.20
C LYS A 175 3.68 -1.97 16.82
N LYS A 176 3.71 -1.69 15.52
CA LYS A 176 3.55 -0.34 14.98
C LYS A 176 2.45 -0.34 13.92
N TYR A 177 1.53 0.60 14.01
CA TYR A 177 0.57 0.84 12.93
C TYR A 177 1.26 1.61 11.81
N VAL A 178 1.08 1.15 10.59
CA VAL A 178 1.64 1.75 9.37
C VAL A 178 0.53 1.90 8.35
N LYS A 179 0.72 2.87 7.45
CA LYS A 179 -0.16 3.12 6.32
C LYS A 179 0.58 2.89 5.02
N ARG A 180 -0.13 2.40 4.02
CA ARG A 180 0.34 2.25 2.65
C ARG A 180 -0.72 2.74 1.71
N ASN A 181 -0.29 3.49 0.71
CA ASN A 181 -1.17 3.96 -0.35
C ASN A 181 -0.58 3.60 -1.71
N GLN A 182 -1.46 3.44 -2.67
CA GLN A 182 -1.12 3.34 -4.08
C GLN A 182 -2.09 4.14 -4.93
N GLU A 183 -1.67 4.36 -6.16
CA GLU A 183 -2.54 4.84 -7.20
C GLU A 183 -2.14 4.22 -8.53
N THR A 184 -3.13 4.08 -9.39
CA THR A 184 -3.01 3.54 -10.74
C THR A 184 -3.88 4.35 -11.65
N ASP A 185 -3.38 4.69 -12.83
CA ASP A 185 -4.15 5.31 -13.90
C ASP A 185 -4.13 4.44 -15.15
N ILE A 186 -5.14 4.61 -16.00
CA ILE A 186 -5.13 4.02 -17.35
C ILE A 186 -4.81 5.12 -18.34
N VAL A 187 -3.58 5.09 -18.84
CA VAL A 187 -3.13 5.94 -19.93
C VAL A 187 -3.47 5.26 -21.25
N THR A 188 -4.31 5.90 -22.06
CA THR A 188 -4.54 5.49 -23.46
C THR A 188 -3.73 6.41 -24.37
N LYS A 189 -2.87 5.79 -25.19
CA LYS A 189 -2.03 6.46 -26.19
C LYS A 189 -2.66 6.32 -27.57
#